data_AF-A0A937LFY3-F1
#
_entry.id   AF-A0A937LFY3-F1
#
_cell.length_a   1.000
_cell.length_b   1.000
_cell.length_c   1.000
_cell.angle_alpha   90.00
_cell.angle_beta   90.00
_cell.angle_gamma   90.00
#
_symmetry.space_group_name_H-M   'P 1'
#
loop_
_entity.id
_entity.type
_entity.pdbx_description
1 polymer ?
#
loop_
_entity_poly.entity_id
_entity_poly.type
_entity_poly.pdbx_seq_one_letter_code
_entity_poly.pdbx_strand_id
1 'polypeptide(L)' 'MAKGKLIIVSAPSGAGKTSLVAALVTDDDSLCVSVSHTTRPKRPKEEDGVNYHFTD' A
#
# COMPACT_ATOMS: atom_id res chain seq x y z
N MET A 1 6.92 19.45 17.22
CA MET A 1 6.25 18.70 16.15
C MET A 1 5.76 17.38 16.73
N ALA A 2 4.51 16.99 16.47
CA ALA A 2 4.01 15.68 16.87
C ALA A 2 4.58 14.60 15.94
N LYS A 3 4.90 13.40 16.47
CA LYS A 3 5.30 12.25 15.64
C LYS A 3 4.10 11.76 14.84
N GLY A 4 4.33 11.38 13.58
CA GLY A 4 3.35 10.66 12.78
C GLY A 4 2.97 9.32 13.42
N LYS A 5 1.77 8.83 13.13
CA LYS A 5 1.29 7.52 13.60
C LYS A 5 1.56 6.46 12.54
N LEU A 6 2.25 5.39 12.92
CA LEU A 6 2.36 4.20 12.08
C LEU A 6 1.16 3.29 12.34
N ILE A 7 0.46 2.89 11.28
CA ILE A 7 -0.72 2.03 11.34
C ILE A 7 -0.43 0.78 10.52
N ILE A 8 -0.71 -0.40 11.10
CA ILE A 8 -0.58 -1.68 10.41
C ILE A 8 -1.97 -2.26 10.21
N VAL A 9 -2.34 -2.50 8.96
CA VAL A 9 -3.60 -3.18 8.59
C VAL A 9 -3.27 -4.58 8.09
N SER A 10 -3.82 -5.60 8.74
CA SER A 10 -3.65 -7.01 8.36
C SER A 10 -5.02 -7.66 8.17
N ALA A 11 -5.17 -8.41 7.07
CA ALA A 11 -6.35 -9.21 6.80
C ALA A 11 -6.01 -10.34 5.81
N PRO A 12 -6.76 -11.46 5.80
CA PRO A 12 -6.61 -12.51 4.79
C PRO A 12 -6.79 -12.00 3.35
N SER A 13 -6.26 -12.74 2.38
CA SER A 13 -6.54 -12.47 0.97
C SER A 13 -8.05 -12.51 0.71
N GLY A 14 -8.56 -11.56 -0.07
CA GLY A 14 -9.99 -11.43 -0.36
C GLY A 14 -10.81 -10.67 0.70
N ALA A 15 -10.26 -10.32 1.85
CA ALA A 15 -10.97 -9.59 2.91
C ALA A 15 -11.12 -8.07 2.66
N GLY A 16 -10.74 -7.57 1.48
CA GLY A 16 -10.91 -6.16 1.11
C GLY A 16 -9.86 -5.18 1.65
N LYS A 17 -8.73 -5.65 2.24
CA LYS A 17 -7.66 -4.80 2.79
C LYS A 17 -7.20 -3.70 1.82
N THR A 18 -6.90 -4.08 0.58
CA THR A 18 -6.40 -3.13 -0.42
C THR A 18 -7.44 -2.07 -0.75
N SER A 19 -8.71 -2.46 -0.89
CA SER A 19 -9.82 -1.54 -1.15
C SER A 19 -10.03 -0.55 0.00
N LEU A 20 -9.97 -1.03 1.25
CA LEU A 20 -10.08 -0.17 2.44
C LEU A 20 -8.95 0.85 2.51
N VAL A 21 -7.71 0.41 2.35
CA VAL A 21 -6.54 1.30 2.40
C VAL A 21 -6.60 2.35 1.28
N ALA A 22 -7.03 1.97 0.07
CA ALA A 22 -7.20 2.90 -1.04
C ALA A 22 -8.27 3.96 -0.75
N ALA A 23 -9.42 3.57 -0.19
CA ALA A 23 -10.48 4.50 0.19
C ALA A 23 -10.00 5.48 1.28
N LEU A 24 -9.34 4.99 2.32
CA LEU A 24 -8.84 5.82 3.42
C LEU A 24 -7.84 6.89 2.96
N VAL A 25 -6.91 6.53 2.07
CA VAL A 25 -5.90 7.48 1.56
C VAL A 25 -6.49 8.45 0.53
N THR A 26 -7.62 8.10 -0.09
CA THR A 26 -8.37 9.02 -0.96
C THR A 26 -9.16 10.05 -0.13
N ASP A 27 -9.69 9.63 1.01
CA ASP A 27 -10.57 10.46 1.85
C ASP A 27 -9.80 11.35 2.86
N ASP A 28 -8.55 11.01 3.19
CA ASP A 28 -7.73 11.72 4.18
C ASP A 28 -6.28 11.96 3.68
N ASP A 29 -6.00 13.19 3.28
CA ASP A 29 -4.68 13.65 2.80
C ASP A 29 -3.56 13.56 3.84
N SER A 30 -3.89 13.35 5.13
CA SER A 30 -2.88 13.12 6.18
C SER A 30 -2.35 11.69 6.20
N LEU A 31 -2.99 10.78 5.46
CA LEU A 31 -2.59 9.38 5.33
C LEU A 31 -1.77 9.17 4.06
N CYS A 32 -0.80 8.26 4.15
CA CYS A 32 -0.05 7.79 3.00
C CYS A 32 0.14 6.27 3.08
N VAL A 33 0.20 5.62 1.91
CA VAL A 33 0.53 4.19 1.83
C VAL A 33 2.04 4.03 1.75
N SER A 34 2.58 3.10 2.54
CA SER A 34 3.94 2.62 2.33
C SER A 34 3.97 1.58 1.22
N VAL A 35 4.74 1.83 0.15
CA VAL A 35 4.92 0.91 -0.97
C VAL A 35 6.12 0.01 -0.70
N SER A 36 5.88 -1.30 -0.60
CA SER A 36 6.92 -2.28 -0.30
C SER A 36 7.83 -2.56 -1.49
N HIS A 37 9.02 -3.10 -1.21
CA HIS A 37 9.92 -3.64 -2.25
C HIS A 37 9.65 -5.12 -2.49
N THR A 38 9.90 -5.61 -3.71
CA THR A 38 9.83 -7.04 -4.03
C THR A 38 10.77 -7.39 -5.18
N THR A 39 11.38 -8.57 -5.12
CA THR A 39 12.21 -9.13 -6.20
C THR A 39 11.45 -10.01 -7.18
N ARG A 40 10.14 -10.21 -6.95
CA ARG A 40 9.31 -10.98 -7.89
C ARG A 40 9.06 -10.17 -9.16
N PRO A 41 8.84 -10.82 -10.31
CA PRO A 41 8.40 -10.11 -11.50
C PRO A 41 7.02 -9.47 -11.32
N LYS A 42 6.86 -8.29 -11.94
CA LYS A 42 5.62 -7.54 -12.03
C LYS A 42 4.56 -8.30 -12.83
N ARG A 43 3.32 -8.35 -12.34
CA ARG A 43 2.17 -8.92 -13.09
C ARG A 43 1.64 -7.90 -14.12
N PRO A 44 0.89 -8.32 -15.15
CA PRO A 44 0.45 -7.41 -16.22
C PRO A 44 -0.36 -6.17 -15.77
N LYS A 45 -1.06 -6.25 -14.63
CA LYS A 45 -1.89 -5.16 -14.08
C LYS A 45 -1.20 -4.37 -12.97
N GLU A 46 0.08 -4.61 -12.73
CA GLU A 46 0.82 -3.94 -11.67
C GLU A 46 1.68 -2.81 -12.23
N GLU A 47 1.85 -1.78 -11.41
CA GLU A 47 2.62 -0.58 -11.67
C GLU A 47 3.73 -0.44 -10.64
N ASP A 48 4.93 -0.13 -11.14
CA ASP A 48 6.11 0.11 -10.30
C ASP A 48 5.96 1.44 -9.56
N GLY A 49 6.34 1.46 -8.27
CA GLY A 49 6.12 2.59 -7.37
C GLY A 49 4.68 2.76 -6.88
N VAL A 50 3.73 1.95 -7.35
CA VAL A 50 2.32 1.97 -6.91
C VAL A 50 1.99 0.70 -6.13
N ASN A 51 2.17 -0.47 -6.74
CA ASN A 51 1.89 -1.74 -6.07
C ASN A 51 3.07 -2.20 -5.24
N TYR A 52 4.26 -2.11 -5.82
CA TYR A 52 5.55 -2.40 -5.22
C TYR A 52 6.63 -1.55 -5.92
N HIS A 53 7.76 -1.37 -5.25
CA HIS A 53 9.02 -1.12 -5.94
C HIS A 53 9.58 -2.47 -6.38
N PHE A 54 9.55 -2.73 -7.69
CA PHE A 54 10.07 -3.97 -8.27
C PHE A 54 11.58 -3.83 -8.48
N THR A 55 12.36 -4.63 -7.77
CA THR A 55 13.83 -4.62 -7.83
C THR A 55 14.37 -5.96 -8.30
N ASP A 56 15.65 -5.98 -8.61
CA ASP A 56 16.48 -7.14 -8.94
C ASP A 56 17.03 -7.88 -7.72
#